data_AF-A0A9D7NQ85-F1
#
_entry.id   AF-A0A9D7NQ85-F1
#
_cell.length_a   1.000
_cell.length_b   1.000
_cell.length_c   1.000
_cell.angle_alpha   90.00
_cell.angle_beta   90.00
_cell.angle_gamma   90.00
#
_symmetry.space_group_name_H-M   'P 1'
#
loop_
_entity.id
_entity.type
_entity.pdbx_description
1 polymer ?
#
loop_
_entity_poly.entity_id
_entity_poly.type
_entity_poly.pdbx_seq_one_letter_code
_entity_poly.pdbx_strand_id
1 'polypeptide(L)'
;MAVALPEGKQSFTTATNAPAVGYKLYTYSPGTSTPKATYTTSGGGTPNANPVVMDGRGEAAIYWVGSYDVTLKDADDVTIWGPERLETPSVIVDELRADLAST
;
A
#
# COMPACT_ATOMS: atom_id res chain seq x y z
N MET A 1 5.94 -17.09 -1.59
CA MET A 1 7.03 -16.12 -1.40
C MET A 1 6.45 -14.74 -1.62
N ALA A 2 6.53 -13.84 -0.64
CA ALA A 2 5.94 -12.49 -0.73
C ALA A 2 6.89 -11.56 -1.50
N VAL A 3 6.42 -11.01 -2.61
CA VAL A 3 7.15 -10.00 -3.37
C VAL A 3 6.77 -8.64 -2.81
N ALA A 4 7.78 -7.89 -2.38
CA ALA A 4 7.61 -6.52 -1.95
C ALA A 4 7.11 -5.69 -3.13
N LEU A 5 6.03 -4.93 -2.93
CA LEU A 5 5.82 -3.72 -3.73
C LEU A 5 7.13 -2.92 -3.69
N PRO A 6 7.57 -2.29 -4.79
CA PRO A 6 8.88 -1.63 -4.91
C PRO A 6 9.24 -0.65 -3.78
N GLU A 7 8.27 -0.29 -2.94
CA GLU A 7 8.48 0.46 -1.73
C GLU A 7 7.52 -0.03 -0.64
N GLY A 8 7.95 -1.03 0.14
CA GLY A 8 7.31 -1.42 1.41
C GLY A 8 7.31 -0.33 2.49
N LYS A 9 7.75 0.88 2.12
CA LYS A 9 7.59 2.15 2.82
C LYS A 9 6.97 3.13 1.84
N GLN A 10 5.67 3.40 1.97
CA GLN A 10 5.07 4.49 1.21
C GLN A 10 5.46 5.79 1.88
N SER A 11 6.16 6.67 1.17
CA SER A 11 6.36 8.07 1.55
C SER A 11 5.34 8.91 0.79
N PHE A 12 4.37 9.50 1.49
CA PHE A 12 3.48 10.47 0.86
C PHE A 12 4.09 11.86 1.06
N THR A 13 4.30 12.58 -0.04
CA THR A 13 4.68 13.98 -0.04
C THR A 13 3.47 14.81 -0.43
N THR A 14 3.20 15.89 0.30
CA THR A 14 2.15 16.85 -0.08
C THR A 14 2.54 17.63 -1.32
N ALA A 15 1.55 18.29 -1.94
CA ALA A 15 1.73 19.14 -3.13
C ALA A 15 2.77 20.26 -2.94
N THR A 16 3.12 20.59 -1.69
CA THR A 16 4.15 21.56 -1.29
C THR A 16 5.51 20.93 -0.97
N ASN A 17 5.76 19.65 -1.32
CA ASN A 17 6.98 18.90 -0.95
C ASN A 17 7.17 18.73 0.57
N ALA A 18 6.15 18.98 1.38
CA ALA A 18 6.21 18.72 2.81
C ALA A 18 5.87 17.24 3.10
N PRO A 19 6.52 16.62 4.11
CA PRO A 19 6.16 15.27 4.53
C PRO A 19 4.68 15.24 4.94
N ALA A 20 3.94 14.24 4.47
CA ALA A 20 2.52 14.06 4.79
C ALA A 20 2.34 13.49 6.22
N VAL A 21 2.86 14.22 7.20
CA VAL A 21 2.85 13.85 8.61
C VAL A 21 1.42 13.79 9.12
N GLY A 22 1.05 12.70 9.78
CA GLY A 22 -0.28 12.52 10.36
C GLY A 22 -1.37 12.09 9.36
N TYR A 23 -1.01 11.83 8.10
CA TYR A 23 -1.94 11.30 7.11
C TYR A 23 -2.36 9.88 7.50
N LYS A 24 -3.56 9.48 7.11
CA LYS A 24 -4.19 8.23 7.50
C LYS A 24 -4.51 7.42 6.25
N LEU A 25 -3.88 6.26 6.10
CA LEU A 25 -4.20 5.30 5.07
C LEU A 25 -5.21 4.28 5.60
N TYR A 26 -6.38 4.25 4.99
CA TYR A 26 -7.40 3.26 5.26
C TYR A 26 -7.26 2.12 4.28
N THR A 27 -7.28 0.89 4.79
CA THR A 27 -7.13 -0.33 3.97
C THR A 27 -8.34 -1.23 4.14
N TYR A 28 -8.98 -1.58 3.05
CA TYR A 28 -10.18 -2.41 3.02
C TYR A 28 -9.99 -3.65 2.16
N SER A 29 -10.77 -4.69 2.47
CA SER A 29 -10.90 -5.86 1.62
C SER A 29 -11.55 -5.46 0.28
N PRO A 30 -11.12 -6.06 -0.84
CA PRO A 30 -11.51 -5.64 -2.18
C PRO A 30 -13.02 -5.65 -2.37
N GLY A 31 -13.58 -4.51 -2.76
CA GLY A 31 -15.03 -4.36 -3.02
C GLY A 31 -15.90 -4.38 -1.77
N THR A 32 -15.30 -4.24 -0.58
CA THR A 32 -16.01 -4.21 0.70
C THR A 32 -15.54 -3.04 1.55
N SER A 33 -16.32 -2.68 2.57
CA SER A 33 -15.90 -1.73 3.61
C SER A 33 -15.28 -2.43 4.82
N THR A 34 -14.91 -3.70 4.70
CA THR A 34 -14.31 -4.46 5.81
C THR A 34 -12.84 -4.10 5.93
N PRO A 35 -12.38 -3.57 7.08
CA PRO A 35 -10.98 -3.21 7.28
C PRO A 35 -10.12 -4.47 7.18
N LYS A 36 -9.11 -4.42 6.31
CA LYS A 36 -8.16 -5.52 6.10
C LYS A 36 -6.82 -5.15 6.73
N ALA A 37 -6.28 -6.05 7.55
CA ALA A 37 -5.01 -5.84 8.22
C ALA A 37 -3.86 -5.77 7.20
N THR A 38 -2.93 -4.86 7.47
CA THR A 38 -1.63 -4.74 6.79
C THR A 38 -0.53 -4.97 7.83
N TYR A 39 0.71 -5.09 7.39
CA TYR A 39 1.84 -5.43 8.25
C TYR A 39 2.96 -4.40 8.14
N THR A 40 3.72 -4.22 9.22
CA THR A 40 4.91 -3.33 9.25
C THR A 40 6.13 -3.93 8.55
N THR A 41 6.12 -5.25 8.30
CA THR A 41 7.23 -5.99 7.69
C THR A 41 6.71 -6.96 6.65
N SER A 42 7.52 -7.27 5.64
CA SER A 42 7.21 -8.28 4.62
C SER A 42 7.03 -9.69 5.18
N GLY A 43 7.58 -9.96 6.37
CA GLY A 43 7.42 -11.22 7.09
C GLY A 43 6.08 -11.37 7.83
N GLY A 44 5.24 -10.33 7.86
CA GLY A 44 3.93 -10.39 8.54
C GLY A 44 4.01 -10.40 10.06
N GLY A 45 5.13 -9.97 10.66
CA GLY A 45 5.38 -10.12 12.10
C GLY A 45 4.48 -9.25 12.99
N THR A 46 4.28 -7.98 12.61
CA THR A 46 3.46 -7.04 13.40
C THR A 46 2.40 -6.41 12.50
N PRO A 47 1.10 -6.67 12.74
CA PRO A 47 0.02 -6.01 12.02
C PRO A 47 -0.02 -4.51 12.36
N ASN A 48 -0.28 -3.69 11.36
CA ASN A 48 -0.56 -2.27 11.53
C ASN A 48 -1.97 -2.05 12.06
N ALA A 49 -2.17 -0.95 12.79
CA ALA A 49 -3.50 -0.43 13.08
C ALA A 49 -4.18 0.03 11.77
N ASN A 50 -5.50 -0.09 11.71
CA ASN A 50 -6.30 0.44 10.62
C ASN A 50 -7.23 1.53 11.19
N PRO A 51 -7.05 2.80 10.81
CA PRO A 51 -6.16 3.32 9.76
C PRO A 51 -4.66 3.33 10.12
N VAL A 52 -3.80 3.23 9.11
CA VAL A 52 -2.35 3.37 9.26
C VAL A 52 -2.02 4.86 9.27
N VAL A 53 -1.48 5.35 10.38
CA VAL A 53 -1.07 6.75 10.51
C VAL A 53 0.39 6.91 10.09
N MET A 54 0.68 7.89 9.26
CA MET A 54 2.04 8.24 8.86
C MET A 54 2.81 8.90 10.00
N ASP A 55 4.10 8.54 10.12
CA ASP A 55 5.02 9.11 11.10
C ASP A 55 5.27 10.62 10.89
N GLY A 56 5.96 11.26 11.85
CA GLY A 56 6.54 12.60 11.79
C GLY A 56 7.36 12.94 10.52
N ARG A 57 7.65 11.95 9.68
CA ARG A 57 8.33 12.10 8.39
C ARG A 57 7.45 11.84 7.16
N GLY A 58 6.15 11.54 7.33
CA GLY A 58 5.26 11.19 6.21
C GLY A 58 5.57 9.81 5.62
N GLU A 59 6.14 8.92 6.43
CA GLU A 59 6.51 7.56 6.05
C GLU A 59 5.66 6.55 6.83
N ALA A 60 5.23 5.48 6.16
CA ALA A 60 4.59 4.34 6.80
C ALA A 60 5.04 3.03 6.15
N ALA A 61 5.39 2.05 6.98
CA ALA A 61 5.75 0.71 6.52
C ALA A 61 4.47 -0.13 6.37
N ILE A 62 4.04 -0.35 5.14
CA ILE A 62 2.78 -1.01 4.85
C ILE A 62 3.02 -2.13 3.85
N TYR A 63 2.89 -3.35 4.37
CA TYR A 63 3.03 -4.59 3.63
C TYR A 63 1.68 -5.29 3.60
N TRP A 64 1.28 -5.70 2.40
CA TRP A 64 0.04 -6.41 2.17
C TRP A 64 0.22 -7.44 1.05
N VAL A 65 -0.64 -8.45 1.01
CA VAL A 65 -0.56 -9.54 0.03
C VAL A 65 -1.93 -9.76 -0.60
N GLY A 66 -2.01 -9.63 -1.93
CA GLY A 66 -3.25 -9.68 -2.70
C GLY A 66 -3.90 -8.32 -2.90
N SER A 67 -5.21 -8.35 -3.15
CA SER A 67 -6.06 -7.19 -3.45
C SER A 67 -6.43 -6.39 -2.19
N TYR A 68 -6.34 -5.06 -2.27
CA TYR A 68 -6.74 -4.12 -1.23
C TYR A 68 -7.38 -2.88 -1.87
N ASP A 69 -8.48 -2.40 -1.28
CA ASP A 69 -8.99 -1.06 -1.56
C ASP A 69 -8.35 -0.09 -0.56
N VAL A 70 -7.71 0.96 -1.05
CA VAL A 70 -6.99 1.92 -0.22
C VAL A 70 -7.55 3.33 -0.40
N THR A 71 -7.67 4.05 0.73
CA THR A 71 -8.10 5.45 0.75
C THR A 71 -7.14 6.24 1.62
N LEU A 72 -6.53 7.27 1.05
CA LEU A 72 -5.64 8.18 1.75
C LEU A 72 -6.42 9.42 2.19
N LYS A 73 -6.39 9.68 3.49
CA LYS A 73 -6.90 10.90 4.10
C LYS A 73 -5.76 11.69 4.75
N ASP A 74 -5.95 13.00 4.85
CA ASP A 74 -5.06 13.87 5.59
C ASP A 74 -5.28 13.75 7.13
N ALA A 75 -4.51 14.49 7.92
CA ALA A 75 -4.66 14.54 9.38
C ALA A 75 -6.05 15.04 9.83
N ASP A 76 -6.63 16.00 9.11
CA ASP A 76 -7.96 16.58 9.31
C ASP A 76 -9.12 15.70 8.76
N ASP A 77 -8.83 14.44 8.37
CA ASP A 77 -9.80 13.48 7.80
C ASP A 77 -10.33 13.85 6.40
N VAL A 78 -9.66 14.77 5.69
CA VAL A 78 -10.00 15.10 4.31
C VAL A 78 -9.45 14.02 3.37
N THR A 79 -10.31 13.42 2.55
CA THR A 79 -9.88 12.46 1.52
C THR A 79 -9.03 13.17 0.48
N ILE A 80 -7.77 12.74 0.37
CA ILE A 80 -6.83 13.23 -0.64
C ILE A 80 -6.85 12.33 -1.87
N TRP A 81 -6.99 11.01 -1.65
CA TRP A 81 -6.95 10.02 -2.72
C TRP A 81 -7.74 8.75 -2.37
N GLY A 82 -8.32 8.12 -3.38
CA GLY A 82 -9.08 6.88 -3.27
C GLY A 82 -10.60 7.05 -3.14
N PRO A 83 -11.36 5.94 -3.01
CA PRO A 83 -10.85 4.57 -2.92
C PRO A 83 -10.26 4.08 -4.25
N GLU A 84 -9.02 3.60 -4.20
CA GLU A 84 -8.36 2.97 -5.34
C GLU A 84 -8.02 1.52 -5.02
N ARG A 85 -8.28 0.63 -5.97
CA ARG A 85 -7.99 -0.80 -5.81
C ARG A 85 -6.54 -1.06 -6.21
N LEU A 86 -5.73 -1.41 -5.21
CA LEU A 86 -4.37 -1.85 -5.41
C LEU A 86 -4.30 -3.38 -5.29
N GLU A 87 -3.86 -3.99 -6.38
CA GLU A 87 -3.48 -5.38 -6.43
C GLU A 87 -1.97 -5.45 -6.22
N THR A 88 -1.47 -6.31 -5.33
CA THR A 88 -0.03 -6.64 -5.39
C THR A 88 0.24 -7.20 -6.78
N PRO A 89 1.11 -6.60 -7.61
CA PRO A 89 1.37 -7.11 -8.93
C PRO A 89 1.89 -8.53 -8.78
N SER A 90 1.07 -9.50 -9.21
CA SER A 90 1.52 -10.85 -9.51
C SER A 90 2.66 -10.67 -10.49
N VAL A 91 3.86 -11.06 -10.11
CA VAL A 91 5.02 -10.93 -10.99
C VAL A 91 4.72 -11.73 -12.25
N ILE A 92 4.37 -11.06 -13.35
CA ILE A 92 4.17 -11.63 -14.70
C ILE A 92 5.53 -12.02 -15.33
N VAL A 93 6.39 -12.71 -14.56
CA VAL A 93 7.68 -13.22 -15.05
C VAL A 93 7.57 -14.58 -15.75
N ASP A 94 6.37 -15.14 -15.89
CA ASP A 94 6.15 -16.41 -16.57
C ASP A 94 5.88 -16.25 -18.08
N GLU A 95 5.32 -15.12 -18.52
CA GLU A 95 4.90 -14.96 -19.94
C GLU A 95 5.99 -14.38 -20.85
N LEU A 96 6.96 -13.61 -20.33
CA LEU A 96 8.07 -13.09 -21.15
C LEU A 96 9.17 -14.13 -21.40
N ARG A 97 9.20 -15.22 -20.63
CA ARG A 97 10.20 -16.30 -20.76
C ARG A 97 9.81 -17.35 -21.81
N ALA A 98 8.54 -17.38 -22.22
CA ALA A 98 8.06 -18.26 -23.28
C ALA A 98 8.27 -17.66 -24.68
N ASP A 99 8.27 -16.33 -24.83
CA ASP A 99 8.32 -15.68 -26.15
C ASP A 99 9.75 -15.55 -26.73
N LEU A 100 10.80 -15.52 -25.89
CA LEU A 100 12.20 -15.49 -26.36
C LEU A 100 12.76 -16.88 -26.73
N ALA A 101 11.97 -17.95 -26.58
CA ALA A 101 12.37 -19.31 -26.96
C ALA A 101 11.91 -19.70 -28.39
N SER A 102 11.32 -18.77 -29.16
CA SER A 102 10.88 -19.04 -30.54
C SER A 102 11.13 -17.86 -31.48
N THR A 103 12.40 -17.64 -31.82
CA THR A 103 12.87 -17.20 -33.14
C THR A 103 14.34 -17.57 -33.29
#